data_AF-V9LCQ5-F1
#
_entry.id   AF-V9LCQ5-F1
#
_cell.length_a   1.000
_cell.length_b   1.000
_cell.length_c   1.000
_cell.angle_alpha   90.00
_cell.angle_beta   90.00
_cell.angle_gamma   90.00
#
_symmetry.space_group_name_H-M   'P 1'
#
loop_
_entity.id
_entity.type
_entity.pdbx_description
1 polymer ?
#
loop_
_entity_poly.entity_id
_entity_poly.type
_entity_poly.pdbx_seq_one_letter_code
_entity_poly.pdbx_strand_id
1 'polypeptide(L)'
;MNGALSTVWFDRTKIVNNCPEHLTSIDLMCQLLDGLVGEEVKAGIPKERIIIGGFSMGGCMAMHLAYRFHQQVAGVFALSSFLNNNSVVYQLPSYGSMNAGSPLRSPRSHSG
;
A
#
# COMPACT_ATOMS: atom_id res chain seq x y z
N MET A 1 4.01 4.38 28.26
CA MET A 1 3.39 5.16 27.16
C MET A 1 2.00 4.59 26.96
N ASN A 2 0.96 5.29 27.44
CA ASN A 2 -0.42 4.86 27.25
C ASN A 2 -0.85 5.39 25.88
N GLY A 3 -1.12 4.49 24.92
CA GLY A 3 -1.67 4.88 23.63
C GLY A 3 -3.01 5.60 23.82
N ALA A 4 -3.28 6.60 22.98
CA ALA A 4 -4.58 7.28 22.95
C ALA A 4 -5.45 6.63 21.86
N LEU A 5 -6.70 6.32 22.18
CA LEU A 5 -7.67 5.86 21.19
C LEU A 5 -7.90 6.98 20.17
N SER A 6 -7.72 6.67 18.90
CA SER A 6 -7.91 7.58 17.79
C SER A 6 -8.46 6.83 16.59
N THR A 7 -9.22 7.51 15.73
CA THR A 7 -9.73 6.94 14.49
C THR A 7 -8.59 6.87 13.47
N VAL A 8 -7.94 5.72 13.41
CA VAL A 8 -6.82 5.42 12.50
C VAL A 8 -7.16 4.23 11.62
N TRP A 9 -6.54 4.16 10.45
CA TRP A 9 -6.67 3.03 9.53
C TRP A 9 -5.92 1.78 10.00
N PHE A 10 -4.78 1.98 10.67
CA PHE A 10 -3.92 0.91 11.17
C PHE A 10 -3.01 1.44 12.28
N ASP A 11 -2.46 0.51 13.06
CA ASP A 11 -1.62 0.82 14.21
C ASP A 11 -0.19 1.20 13.82
N ARG A 12 0.43 2.07 14.61
CA ARG A 12 1.84 2.43 14.46
C ARG A 12 2.53 2.45 15.81
N THR A 13 3.73 1.88 15.86
CA THR A 13 4.59 1.91 17.05
C THR A 13 5.22 3.28 17.28
N LYS A 14 5.58 3.98 16.19
CA LYS A 14 6.21 5.31 16.20
C LYS A 14 5.78 6.10 14.95
N ILE A 15 5.80 7.42 15.04
CA ILE A 15 5.54 8.34 13.90
C ILE A 15 6.88 8.67 13.21
N VAL A 16 7.51 7.67 12.62
CA VAL A 16 8.75 7.78 11.82
C VAL A 16 8.74 6.70 10.73
N ASN A 17 9.33 6.96 9.56
CA ASN A 17 9.33 5.99 8.45
C ASN A 17 10.30 4.82 8.66
N ASN A 18 11.27 4.97 9.56
CA ASN A 18 12.26 3.95 9.89
C ASN A 18 11.79 3.05 11.05
N CYS A 19 10.56 2.55 10.96
CA CYS A 19 10.04 1.51 11.86
C CYS A 19 9.35 0.41 11.05
N PRO A 20 9.21 -0.81 11.59
CA PRO A 20 8.40 -1.84 10.96
C PRO A 20 6.94 -1.40 10.85
N GLU A 21 6.32 -1.75 9.73
CA GLU A 21 4.87 -1.63 9.54
C GLU A 21 4.15 -2.61 10.45
N HIS A 22 2.99 -2.21 10.98
CA HIS A 22 2.12 -3.14 11.69
C HIS A 22 1.26 -3.90 10.66
N LEU A 23 1.90 -4.84 9.96
CA LEU A 23 1.29 -5.55 8.83
C LEU A 23 -0.02 -6.25 9.20
N THR A 24 -0.15 -6.78 10.42
CA THR A 24 -1.40 -7.39 10.87
C THR A 24 -2.59 -6.43 10.81
N SER A 25 -2.47 -5.20 11.30
CA SER A 25 -3.58 -4.23 11.22
C SER A 25 -3.78 -3.69 9.80
N ILE A 26 -2.69 -3.55 9.03
CA ILE A 26 -2.77 -3.11 7.63
C ILE A 26 -3.52 -4.16 6.79
N ASP A 27 -3.22 -5.44 6.98
CA ASP A 27 -3.81 -6.55 6.24
C ASP A 27 -5.30 -6.70 6.55
N LEU A 28 -5.67 -6.58 7.83
CA LEU A 28 -7.07 -6.53 8.25
C LEU A 28 -7.81 -5.39 7.56
N MET A 29 -7.22 -4.20 7.50
CA MET A 29 -7.85 -3.06 6.83
C MET A 29 -7.90 -3.25 5.31
N CYS A 30 -6.88 -3.86 4.70
CA CYS A 30 -6.91 -4.21 3.27
C CYS A 30 -8.04 -5.19 2.95
N GLN A 31 -8.29 -6.20 3.79
CA GLN A 31 -9.40 -7.15 3.60
C GLN A 31 -10.76 -6.46 3.65
N LEU A 32 -10.94 -5.52 4.59
CA LEU A 32 -12.17 -4.74 4.68
C LEU A 32 -12.38 -3.87 3.42
N LEU A 33 -11.32 -3.22 2.93
CA LEU A 33 -11.41 -2.38 1.73
C LEU A 33 -11.53 -3.19 0.43
N ASP A 34 -10.93 -4.38 0.34
CA ASP A 34 -11.10 -5.32 -0.77
C ASP A 34 -12.58 -5.68 -0.94
N GLY A 35 -13.30 -5.85 0.17
CA GLY A 35 -14.76 -6.01 0.17
C GLY A 35 -15.48 -4.88 -0.57
N LEU A 36 -15.15 -3.62 -0.27
CA LEU A 36 -15.75 -2.45 -0.93
C LEU A 36 -15.43 -2.42 -2.42
N VAL A 37 -14.18 -2.69 -2.82
CA VAL A 37 -13.81 -2.78 -4.24
C VAL A 37 -14.59 -3.92 -4.92
N GLY A 38 -14.77 -5.05 -4.23
CA GLY A 38 -15.56 -6.18 -4.72
C GLY A 38 -17.04 -5.84 -4.93
N GLU A 39 -17.63 -4.98 -4.08
CA GLU A 39 -19.00 -4.50 -4.24
C GLU A 39 -19.16 -3.64 -5.50
N GLU A 40 -18.22 -2.71 -5.76
CA GLU A 40 -18.23 -1.90 -6.99
C GLU A 40 -18.08 -2.77 -8.25
N VAL A 41 -17.22 -3.79 -8.19
CA VAL A 41 -17.05 -4.75 -9.29
C VAL A 41 -18.34 -5.55 -9.51
N LYS A 42 -19.01 -6.01 -8.44
CA LYS A 42 -20.31 -6.69 -8.54
C LYS A 42 -21.40 -5.79 -9.11
N ALA A 43 -21.33 -4.49 -8.85
CA ALA A 43 -22.21 -3.49 -9.45
C ALA A 43 -21.92 -3.22 -10.94
N GLY A 44 -20.91 -3.88 -11.52
CA GLY A 44 -20.58 -3.81 -12.95
C GLY A 44 -19.49 -2.79 -13.30
N ILE A 45 -18.79 -2.22 -12.30
CA ILE A 45 -17.67 -1.31 -12.55
C ILE A 45 -16.38 -2.14 -12.68
N PRO A 46 -15.79 -2.27 -13.88
CA PRO A 46 -14.54 -3.01 -14.05
C PRO A 46 -13.40 -2.31 -13.30
N LYS A 47 -12.42 -3.08 -12.81
CA LYS A 47 -11.31 -2.57 -11.98
C LYS A 47 -10.53 -1.46 -12.67
N GLU A 48 -10.36 -1.54 -13.99
CA GLU A 48 -9.66 -0.56 -14.83
C GLU A 48 -10.37 0.81 -14.89
N ARG A 49 -11.55 0.94 -14.27
CA ARG A 49 -12.30 2.19 -14.09
C ARG A 49 -12.37 2.66 -12.63
N ILE A 50 -11.68 1.98 -11.72
CA ILE A 50 -11.63 2.32 -10.30
C ILE A 50 -10.30 3.02 -10.00
N ILE A 51 -10.35 4.15 -9.29
CA ILE A 51 -9.17 4.81 -8.74
C ILE A 51 -9.21 4.68 -7.21
N ILE A 52 -8.10 4.24 -6.61
CA ILE A 52 -7.97 4.10 -5.16
C ILE A 52 -7.02 5.17 -4.65
N GLY A 53 -7.39 5.96 -3.65
CA GLY A 53 -6.48 6.97 -3.13
C GLY A 53 -6.88 7.55 -1.78
N GLY A 54 -5.96 8.32 -1.19
CA GLY A 54 -6.18 8.93 0.11
C GLY A 54 -5.12 9.93 0.54
N PHE A 55 -5.39 10.58 1.67
CA PHE A 55 -4.52 11.56 2.32
C PHE A 55 -3.82 10.96 3.55
N SER A 56 -2.57 11.33 3.80
CA SER A 56 -1.78 10.90 4.96
C SER A 56 -1.80 9.37 5.12
N MET A 57 -2.28 8.84 6.25
CA MET A 57 -2.42 7.40 6.48
C MET A 57 -3.35 6.70 5.48
N GLY A 58 -4.37 7.41 4.97
CA GLY A 58 -5.26 6.87 3.92
C GLY A 58 -4.54 6.66 2.59
N GLY A 59 -3.57 7.51 2.25
CA GLY A 59 -2.73 7.30 1.06
C GLY A 59 -1.82 6.07 1.21
N CYS A 60 -1.35 5.80 2.43
CA CYS A 60 -0.56 4.62 2.76
C CYS A 60 -1.41 3.36 2.53
N MET A 61 -2.63 3.36 3.06
CA MET A 61 -3.58 2.28 2.82
C MET A 61 -3.94 2.11 1.34
N ALA A 62 -4.12 3.19 0.59
CA ALA A 62 -4.40 3.12 -0.84
C ALA A 62 -3.28 2.39 -1.59
N MET A 63 -2.02 2.69 -1.28
CA MET A 63 -0.86 2.02 -1.86
C MET A 63 -0.77 0.55 -1.44
N HIS A 64 -0.98 0.22 -0.17
CA HIS A 64 -1.02 -1.17 0.29
C HIS A 64 -2.13 -1.97 -0.41
N LEU A 65 -3.34 -1.42 -0.49
CA LEU A 65 -4.48 -2.10 -1.09
C LEU A 65 -4.24 -2.34 -2.59
N ALA A 66 -3.93 -1.28 -3.33
CA ALA A 66 -3.84 -1.37 -4.79
C ALA A 66 -2.65 -2.21 -5.25
N TYR A 67 -1.44 -1.96 -4.73
CA TYR A 67 -0.26 -2.66 -5.25
C TYR A 67 -0.19 -4.12 -4.83
N ARG A 68 -0.75 -4.49 -3.68
CA ARG A 68 -0.74 -5.88 -3.19
C ARG A 68 -1.92 -6.71 -3.68
N PHE A 69 -3.10 -6.11 -3.81
CA PHE A 69 -4.35 -6.86 -4.04
C PHE A 69 -5.10 -6.45 -5.32
N HIS A 70 -4.95 -5.20 -5.78
CA HIS A 70 -5.72 -4.68 -6.93
C HIS A 70 -4.84 -4.00 -7.99
N GLN A 71 -3.84 -4.72 -8.52
CA GLN A 71 -2.91 -4.17 -9.54
C GLN A 71 -3.57 -3.77 -10.88
N GLN A 72 -4.83 -4.15 -11.09
CA GLN A 72 -5.63 -3.84 -12.29
C GLN A 72 -6.44 -2.54 -12.18
N VAL A 73 -6.33 -1.80 -11.07
CA VAL A 73 -7.05 -0.52 -10.92
C VAL A 73 -6.56 0.52 -11.92
N ALA A 74 -7.44 1.45 -12.30
CA ALA A 74 -7.13 2.53 -13.23
C ALA A 74 -5.95 3.40 -12.77
N GLY A 75 -5.82 3.56 -11.45
CA GLY A 75 -4.75 4.33 -10.87
C GLY A 75 -4.81 4.40 -9.35
N VAL A 76 -3.72 4.92 -8.79
CA VAL A 76 -3.57 5.14 -7.35
C VAL A 76 -3.10 6.57 -7.14
N PHE A 77 -3.67 7.28 -6.16
CA PHE A 77 -3.13 8.56 -5.70
C PHE A 77 -2.90 8.56 -4.20
N ALA A 78 -1.83 9.21 -3.76
CA ALA A 78 -1.48 9.36 -2.36
C ALA A 78 -1.04 10.80 -2.09
N LEU A 79 -1.78 11.52 -1.24
CA LEU A 79 -1.56 12.93 -0.96
C LEU A 79 -0.94 13.10 0.41
N SER A 80 0.24 13.74 0.49
CA SER A 80 0.98 13.97 1.74
C SER A 80 1.08 12.69 2.59
N SER A 81 1.44 11.60 1.93
CA SER A 81 1.39 10.24 2.49
C SER A 81 2.80 9.69 2.72
N PHE A 82 2.88 8.44 3.15
CA PHE A 82 4.11 7.76 3.48
C PHE A 82 4.00 6.26 3.18
N LEU A 83 5.15 5.65 2.95
CA LEU A 83 5.38 4.22 3.15
C LEU A 83 6.62 4.12 4.05
N ASN A 84 6.69 3.05 4.83
CA ASN A 84 7.87 2.83 5.66
C ASN A 84 9.04 2.38 4.77
N ASN A 85 10.28 2.67 5.17
CA ASN A 85 11.45 2.45 4.31
C ASN A 85 11.58 1.01 3.79
N ASN A 86 11.15 0.03 4.60
CA ASN A 86 11.18 -1.39 4.27
C ASN A 86 9.77 -1.94 3.97
N SER A 87 8.85 -1.08 3.52
CA SER A 87 7.47 -1.47 3.23
C SER A 87 7.42 -2.68 2.30
N VAL A 88 6.50 -3.60 2.57
CA VAL A 88 6.25 -4.74 1.69
C VAL A 88 5.86 -4.31 0.27
N VAL A 89 5.27 -3.11 0.14
CA VAL A 89 4.88 -2.52 -1.15
C VAL A 89 6.09 -2.35 -2.08
N TYR A 90 7.26 -2.00 -1.54
CA TYR A 90 8.49 -1.85 -2.33
C TYR A 90 9.11 -3.19 -2.76
N GLN A 91 8.75 -4.28 -2.08
CA GLN A 91 9.32 -5.61 -2.30
C GLN A 91 8.50 -6.44 -3.28
N LEU A 92 7.33 -5.95 -3.69
CA LEU A 92 6.50 -6.62 -4.66
C LEU A 92 7.24 -6.68 -6.01
N PRO A 93 7.21 -7.82 -6.71
CA PRO A 93 7.78 -7.92 -8.05
C PRO A 93 7.16 -6.85 -8.93
N SER A 94 7.99 -6.05 -9.60
CA SER A 94 7.49 -5.18 -10.66
C SER A 94 6.73 -6.04 -11.66
N TYR A 95 5.57 -5.57 -12.13
CA TYR A 95 4.71 -6.29 -13.06
C TYR A 95 5.47 -6.85 -14.30
N GLY A 96 6.60 -6.24 -14.67
CA GLY A 96 7.51 -6.72 -15.73
C GLY A 96 8.45 -7.88 -15.40
N SER A 97 8.59 -8.29 -14.13
CA SER A 97 9.53 -9.35 -13.71
C SER A 97 8.93 -10.76 -13.68
N MET A 98 7.60 -10.90 -13.84
CA MET A 98 6.98 -12.22 -14.02
C MET A 98 7.28 -12.85 -15.40
N ASN A 99 7.97 -12.13 -16.31
CA ASN A 99 8.31 -12.60 -17.66
C ASN A 99 9.80 -12.51 -18.04
N ALA A 100 10.74 -12.26 -17.12
CA ALA A 100 12.16 -12.23 -17.50
C ALA A 100 13.10 -12.65 -16.36
N GLY A 101 13.80 -13.77 -16.56
CA GLY A 101 14.84 -14.26 -15.67
C GLY A 101 16.11 -13.42 -15.72
N SER A 102 16.19 -12.35 -14.93
CA SER A 102 17.41 -11.55 -14.75
C SER A 102 17.56 -11.08 -13.30
N PRO A 103 18.74 -11.20 -12.65
CA PRO A 103 18.92 -10.76 -11.27
C PRO A 103 19.06 -9.23 -11.16
N LEU A 104 18.40 -8.67 -10.15
CA LEU A 104 18.33 -7.24 -9.82
C LEU A 104 19.71 -6.68 -9.41
N ARG A 105 20.09 -5.52 -9.97
CA ARG A 105 21.26 -4.73 -9.52
C ARG A 105 20.91 -3.95 -8.25
N SER A 106 21.81 -4.00 -7.26
CA SER A 106 21.71 -3.25 -6.00
C SER A 106 21.85 -1.72 -6.19
N PRO A 107 21.26 -0.89 -5.30
CA PRO A 107 21.37 0.56 -5.39
C PRO A 107 22.80 1.01 -5.02
N ARG A 108 23.41 1.89 -5.83
CA ARG A 108 24.68 2.53 -5.47
C ARG A 108 24.44 3.63 -4.45
N SER A 109 25.10 3.53 -3.30
CA SER A 109 25.30 4.64 -2.37
C SER A 109 26.01 5.79 -3.09
N HIS A 110 25.40 6.97 -3.11
CA HIS A 110 26.10 8.20 -3.47
C HIS A 110 26.64 8.83 -2.18
N SER A 111 27.97 8.79 -2.03
CA SER A 111 28.71 9.65 -1.12
C SER A 111 29.21 10.85 -1.91
N GLY A 112 28.82 12.05 -1.49
CA GLY A 112 29.32 13.34 -1.93
C GLY A 112 29.09 14.35 -0.83
#